data_AF-A0A0P9SIS8-F1
#
_entry.id   AF-A0A0P9SIS8-F1
#
_cell.length_a   1.000
_cell.length_b   1.000
_cell.length_c   1.000
_cell.angle_alpha   90.00
_cell.angle_beta   90.00
_cell.angle_gamma   90.00
#
_symmetry.space_group_name_H-M   'P 1'
#
loop_
_entity.id
_entity.type
_entity.pdbx_description
1 polymer ?
#
loop_
_entity_poly.entity_id
_entity_poly.type
_entity_poly.pdbx_seq_one_letter_code
_entity_poly.pdbx_strand_id
1 'polypeptide(L)' 'MENSIMAEVANNKVSNSAAAKAWIKANPAVLDTWLEGVKTIDGKDGLAAVKARL' A
#
# COMPACT_ATOMS: atom_id res chain seq x y z
N MET A 1 -7.67 -4.13 -7.66
CA MET A 1 -6.55 -4.28 -6.70
C MET A 1 -6.01 -5.69 -6.70
N GLU A 2 -6.74 -6.67 -6.15
CA GLU A 2 -6.21 -8.04 -5.94
C GLU A 2 -5.81 -8.71 -7.24
N ASN A 3 -6.63 -8.62 -8.29
CA ASN A 3 -6.31 -9.24 -9.59
C ASN A 3 -4.97 -8.74 -10.17
N SER A 4 -4.70 -7.43 -10.11
CA SER A 4 -3.44 -6.85 -10.56
C SER A 4 -2.24 -7.28 -9.71
N ILE A 5 -2.41 -7.39 -8.39
CA ILE A 5 -1.34 -7.86 -7.48
C ILE A 5 -1.05 -9.34 -7.73
N MET A 6 -2.10 -10.16 -7.88
CA MET A 6 -1.98 -11.58 -8.15
C MET A 6 -1.35 -11.86 -9.52
N ALA A 7 -1.65 -11.04 -10.53
CA ALA A 7 -1.02 -11.13 -11.85
C ALA A 7 0.49 -10.90 -11.76
N GLU A 8 0.94 -9.89 -11.00
CA GLU A 8 2.37 -9.65 -10.77
C GLU A 8 3.06 -10.84 -10.11
N VAL A 9 2.45 -11.41 -9.07
CA VAL A 9 3.00 -12.58 -8.36
C VAL A 9 3.04 -13.81 -9.27
N ALA A 10 1.96 -14.09 -9.99
CA ALA A 10 1.82 -15.28 -10.82
C ALA A 10 2.75 -15.23 -12.06
N ASN A 11 2.76 -14.10 -12.76
CA ASN A 11 3.43 -13.92 -14.04
C ASN A 11 4.90 -13.52 -13.87
N ASN A 12 5.17 -12.56 -12.97
CA ASN A 12 6.49 -11.97 -12.80
C ASN A 12 7.27 -12.54 -11.60
N LYS A 13 6.69 -13.51 -10.89
CA LYS A 13 7.29 -14.20 -9.73
C LYS A 13 7.80 -13.24 -8.63
N VAL A 14 7.26 -12.02 -8.56
CA VAL A 14 7.51 -11.10 -7.45
C VAL A 14 6.85 -11.61 -6.18
N SER A 15 7.44 -11.30 -5.03
CA SER A 15 6.82 -11.64 -3.75
C SER A 15 5.50 -10.88 -3.57
N ASN A 16 4.55 -11.48 -2.81
CA ASN A 16 3.28 -10.83 -2.49
C ASN A 16 3.46 -9.44 -1.88
N SER A 17 4.46 -9.28 -0.99
CA SER A 17 4.76 -8.01 -0.36
C SER A 17 5.30 -6.96 -1.35
N ALA A 18 6.16 -7.37 -2.28
CA ALA A 18 6.68 -6.48 -3.31
C ALA A 18 5.58 -6.06 -4.29
N ALA A 19 4.74 -6.99 -4.74
CA ALA A 19 3.63 -6.71 -5.64
C ALA A 19 2.59 -5.78 -4.99
N ALA A 20 2.22 -6.02 -3.74
CA ALA A 20 1.32 -5.15 -3.00
C ALA A 20 1.93 -3.75 -2.79
N LYS A 21 3.21 -3.65 -2.41
CA LYS A 21 3.89 -2.36 -2.24
C LYS A 21 3.94 -1.58 -3.56
N ALA A 22 4.27 -2.24 -4.66
CA ALA A 22 4.30 -1.63 -6.00
C ALA A 22 2.90 -1.13 -6.41
N TRP A 23 1.86 -1.93 -6.16
CA TRP A 23 0.49 -1.54 -6.45
C TRP A 23 0.05 -0.31 -5.63
N ILE A 24 0.37 -0.27 -4.33
CA ILE A 24 0.06 0.88 -3.46
C ILE A 24 0.79 2.14 -3.95
N LYS A 25 2.06 2.03 -4.36
CA LYS A 25 2.80 3.17 -4.95
C LYS A 25 2.14 3.70 -6.23
N ALA A 26 1.63 2.80 -7.07
CA ALA A 26 0.94 3.16 -8.31
C ALA A 26 -0.48 3.73 -8.05
N ASN A 27 -1.08 3.42 -6.90
CA ASN A 27 -2.44 3.81 -6.53
C ASN A 27 -2.46 4.48 -5.14
N PRO A 28 -1.74 5.60 -4.92
CA PRO A 28 -1.56 6.16 -3.59
C PRO A 28 -2.85 6.71 -2.97
N ALA A 29 -3.84 7.06 -3.79
CA ALA A 29 -5.11 7.64 -3.35
C ALA A 29 -5.97 6.69 -2.50
N VAL A 30 -5.77 5.36 -2.63
CA VAL A 30 -6.52 4.38 -1.82
C VAL A 30 -6.21 4.51 -0.33
N LEU A 31 -5.02 5.02 -0.02
CA LEU A 31 -4.57 5.22 1.35
C LEU A 31 -5.34 6.34 2.03
N ASP A 32 -5.84 7.32 1.27
CA ASP A 32 -6.62 8.42 1.83
C ASP A 32 -7.91 7.87 2.48
N THR A 33 -8.56 6.88 1.85
CA THR A 33 -9.75 6.19 2.41
C THR A 33 -9.37 5.17 3.47
N TRP A 34 -8.34 4.34 3.25
CA TRP A 34 -7.98 3.29 4.21
C TRP A 34 -7.43 3.81 5.53
N LEU A 35 -6.79 4.98 5.49
CA LEU A 35 -6.15 5.59 6.65
C LEU A 35 -6.94 6.79 7.19
N GLU A 36 -8.19 6.94 6.78
CA GLU A 36 -9.09 7.96 7.33
C GLU A 36 -9.24 7.76 8.85
N GLY A 37 -8.83 8.77 9.62
CA GLY A 37 -8.84 8.72 11.08
C GLY A 37 -7.78 7.80 11.71
N VAL A 38 -6.94 7.13 10.91
CA VAL A 38 -5.92 6.21 11.41
C VAL A 38 -4.71 6.99 11.92
N LYS A 39 -4.30 6.64 13.14
CA LYS A 39 -3.11 7.17 13.82
C LYS A 39 -2.01 6.13 13.83
N THR A 40 -0.76 6.58 13.86
CA THR A 40 0.36 5.70 14.23
C THR A 40 0.26 5.31 15.71
N ILE A 41 1.05 4.32 16.14
CA ILE A 41 1.10 3.86 17.54
C ILE A 41 1.47 5.02 18.49
N ASP A 42 2.30 5.96 18.03
CA ASP A 42 2.70 7.18 18.76
C ASP A 42 1.77 8.39 18.50
N GLY A 43 0.59 8.19 17.89
CA GLY A 43 -0.46 9.20 17.77
C GLY A 43 -0.31 10.22 16.63
N LYS A 44 0.64 10.01 15.71
CA LYS A 44 0.83 10.85 14.52
C LYS A 44 -0.14 10.47 13.40
N ASP A 45 -0.22 11.32 12.38
CA ASP A 45 -1.03 11.06 11.19
C ASP A 45 -0.55 9.79 10.45
N GLY A 46 -1.44 8.80 10.31
CA GLY A 46 -1.10 7.51 9.72
C GLY A 46 -0.83 7.60 8.21
N LEU A 47 -1.59 8.44 7.51
CA LEU A 47 -1.45 8.64 6.07
C LEU A 47 -0.08 9.22 5.70
N ALA A 48 0.34 10.28 6.39
CA ALA A 48 1.65 10.89 6.23
C ALA A 48 2.78 9.89 6.55
N ALA A 49 2.63 9.09 7.61
CA ALA A 49 3.62 8.10 7.99
C ALA A 49 3.81 7.00 6.93
N VAL A 50 2.72 6.51 6.34
CA VAL A 50 2.78 5.50 5.26
C VAL A 50 3.36 6.10 3.99
N LYS A 51 2.92 7.30 3.59
CA LYS A 51 3.44 7.99 2.39
C LYS A 51 4.95 8.25 2.47
N ALA A 52 5.49 8.51 3.66
CA ALA A 52 6.93 8.68 3.87
C ALA A 52 7.77 7.40 3.70
N ARG A 53 7.16 6.21 3.70
CA ARG A 53 7.84 4.90 3.65
C ARG A 53 7.60 4.10 2.36
N LEU A 54 6.77 4.63 1.46
CA LEU A 54 6.43 3.97 0.21
C LEU A 54 7.59 4.03 -0.77
#